data_AF-A0A9N7RAR2-F1
#
_entry.id   AF-A0A9N7RAR2-F1
#
_cell.length_a   1.000
_cell.length_b   1.000
_cell.length_c   1.000
_cell.angle_alpha   90.00
_cell.angle_beta   90.00
_cell.angle_gamma   90.00
#
_symmetry.space_group_name_H-M   'P 1'
#
loop_
_entity.id
_entity.type
_entity.pdbx_description
1 polymer ?
#
loop_
_entity_poly.entity_id
_entity_poly.type
_entity_poly.pdbx_seq_one_letter_code
_entity_poly.pdbx_strand_id
1 'polypeptide(L)' 'LRDDKQFFLDHPGAVPITAAQGEELRKLIGAPSYIECSSKTQENVKAVFDAAIKVVLQPPKQKKKKGKAQKACSIL' A
#
# COMPACT_ATOMS: atom_id res chain seq x y z
N LEU A 1 8.32 18.00 5.30
CA LEU A 1 7.44 17.00 5.95
C LEU A 1 8.07 15.60 6.06
N ARG A 2 9.07 15.19 5.27
CA ARG A 2 9.95 14.07 5.66
C ARG A 2 11.36 14.53 6.06
N ASP A 3 11.89 15.55 5.37
CA ASP A 3 13.21 16.15 5.64
C ASP A 3 13.12 17.59 6.18
N ASP A 4 11.94 17.97 6.68
CA ASP A 4 11.73 19.33 7.19
C ASP A 4 12.23 19.42 8.62
N LYS A 5 13.42 20.02 8.77
CA LYS A 5 14.10 20.17 10.06
C LYS A 5 13.24 20.94 11.06
N GLN A 6 12.51 21.97 10.61
CA GLN A 6 11.70 22.79 11.51
C GLN A 6 10.59 21.96 12.15
N PHE A 7 9.93 21.12 11.35
CA PHE A 7 8.90 20.22 11.83
C PHE A 7 9.39 19.31 12.98
N PHE A 8 10.60 18.74 12.88
CA PHE A 8 11.13 17.86 13.93
C PHE A 8 11.59 18.62 15.19
N LEU A 9 11.98 19.89 15.05
CA LEU A 9 12.26 20.74 16.21
C LEU A 9 10.98 21.06 16.98
N ASP A 10 9.90 21.34 16.26
CA ASP A 10 8.60 21.66 16.84
C ASP A 10 7.88 20.41 17.41
N HIS A 11 8.29 19.20 16.98
CA HIS A 11 7.69 17.92 17.39
C HIS A 11 8.77 16.93 17.86
N PRO A 12 9.27 17.08 19.10
CA PRO A 12 10.29 16.19 19.66
C PRO A 12 9.81 14.72 19.70
N GLY A 13 10.62 13.81 19.17
CA GLY A 13 10.31 12.38 19.13
C GLY A 13 9.52 11.93 17.89
N ALA A 14 9.07 12.85 17.03
CA ALA A 14 8.52 12.48 15.73
C ALA A 14 9.62 11.87 14.85
N VAL A 15 9.35 10.72 14.25
CA VAL A 15 10.26 10.04 13.32
C VAL A 15 9.55 9.75 12.00
N PRO A 16 10.22 9.93 10.84
CA PRO A 16 9.66 9.54 9.55
C PRO A 16 9.30 8.06 9.51
N ILE A 17 8.20 7.73 8.84
CA ILE A 17 7.90 6.34 8.46
C ILE A 17 8.98 5.88 7.48
N THR A 18 9.53 4.69 7.73
CA THR A 18 10.51 4.05 6.85
C THR A 18 9.81 3.37 5.67
N ALA A 19 10.51 3.25 4.54
CA ALA A 19 9.99 2.51 3.39
C ALA A 19 9.63 1.06 3.74
N ALA A 20 10.39 0.42 4.63
CA ALA A 20 10.12 -0.94 5.10
C ALA A 20 8.77 -1.05 5.85
N GLN A 21 8.47 -0.09 6.73
CA GLN A 21 7.19 -0.02 7.44
C GLN A 21 6.02 0.18 6.46
N GLY A 22 6.18 1.05 5.46
CA GLY A 22 5.17 1.26 4.43
C GLY A 22 4.92 0.00 3.57
N GLU A 23 5.99 -0.69 3.19
CA GLU A 23 5.94 -1.96 2.45
C GLU A 23 5.28 -3.09 3.25
N GLU A 24 5.57 -3.16 4.56
CA GLU A 24 4.93 -4.10 5.48
C GLU A 24 3.42 -3.83 5.57
N LEU A 25 3.02 -2.58 5.77
CA LEU A 25 1.61 -2.20 5.83
C LEU A 25 0.87 -2.52 4.52
N ARG A 26 1.48 -2.25 3.37
CA ARG A 26 0.92 -2.63 2.06
C ARG A 26 0.60 -4.12 1.99
N LYS A 27 1.52 -4.98 2.44
CA LYS A 27 1.30 -6.43 2.47
C LYS A 27 0.17 -6.80 3.43
N LEU A 28 0.13 -6.17 4.60
CA LEU A 28 -0.87 -6.44 5.63
C LEU A 28 -2.30 -6.17 5.15
N ILE A 29 -2.51 -5.04 4.48
CA ILE A 29 -3.85 -4.66 3.97
C ILE A 29 -4.16 -5.23 2.59
N GLY A 30 -3.20 -5.92 1.95
CA GLY A 30 -3.35 -6.47 0.61
C GLY A 30 -3.43 -5.41 -0.50
N ALA A 31 -2.81 -4.25 -0.30
CA ALA A 31 -2.78 -3.19 -1.29
C ALA A 31 -1.91 -3.59 -2.51
N PRO A 32 -2.24 -3.10 -3.73
CA PRO A 32 -1.52 -3.47 -4.94
C PRO A 32 -0.07 -2.94 -4.97
N SER A 33 0.18 -1.75 -4.42
CA SER A 33 1.49 -1.10 -4.41
C SER A 33 1.64 -0.16 -3.22
N TYR A 34 2.90 0.11 -2.86
CA TYR A 34 3.32 1.20 -1.99
C TYR A 34 4.26 2.07 -2.81
N ILE A 35 4.04 3.39 -2.80
CA ILE A 35 4.83 4.34 -3.59
C ILE A 35 5.03 5.58 -2.72
N GLU A 36 6.28 5.89 -2.41
CA GLU A 36 6.65 7.16 -1.76
C GLU A 36 6.72 8.26 -2.82
N CYS A 37 6.15 9.43 -2.53
CA CYS A 37 6.17 10.58 -3.43
C CYS A 37 6.36 11.89 -2.66
N SER A 38 6.80 12.92 -3.38
CA SER A 38 6.92 14.29 -2.87
C SER A 38 6.29 15.26 -3.85
N SER A 39 5.14 15.84 -3.47
CA SER A 39 4.49 16.87 -4.26
C SER A 39 5.35 18.14 -4.41
N LYS A 40 6.24 18.40 -3.45
CA LYS A 40 7.14 19.57 -3.47
C LYS A 40 8.20 19.47 -4.56
N THR A 41 8.79 18.29 -4.72
CA THR A 41 9.86 18.03 -5.70
C THR A 41 9.36 17.31 -6.95
N GLN A 42 8.05 17.01 -7.01
CA GLN A 42 7.42 16.19 -8.05
C GLN A 42 7.96 14.75 -8.13
N GLU A 43 8.66 14.28 -7.10
CA GLU A 43 9.20 12.93 -7.05
C GLU A 43 8.05 11.90 -7.03
N ASN A 44 8.10 10.94 -7.96
CA ASN A 44 7.16 9.83 -8.11
C ASN A 44 5.66 10.20 -8.26
N VAL A 45 5.32 11.49 -8.44
CA VAL A 45 3.92 11.93 -8.58
C VAL A 45 3.27 11.23 -9.77
N LYS A 46 3.93 11.19 -10.93
CA LYS A 46 3.44 10.45 -12.10
C LYS A 46 3.25 8.96 -11.81
N ALA A 47 4.21 8.34 -11.11
CA ALA A 47 4.17 6.91 -10.80
C ALA A 47 2.95 6.53 -9.93
N VAL A 48 2.57 7.40 -8.98
CA VAL A 48 1.36 7.22 -8.16
C VAL A 48 0.11 7.15 -9.05
N PHE A 49 -0.04 8.10 -9.99
CA PHE A 49 -1.20 8.13 -10.88
C PHE A 49 -1.19 6.99 -11.91
N ASP A 50 -0.04 6.69 -12.51
CA ASP A 50 0.11 5.57 -13.45
C ASP A 50 -0.28 4.23 -12.77
N ALA A 51 0.16 4.02 -11.53
CA ALA A 51 -0.17 2.81 -10.77
C ALA A 51 -1.67 2.71 -10.47
N ALA A 52 -2.31 3.82 -10.07
CA ALA A 52 -3.74 3.86 -9.82
C ALA A 52 -4.55 3.54 -11.09
N ILE A 53 -4.20 4.18 -12.21
CA ILE A 53 -4.82 3.91 -13.52
C ILE A 53 -4.67 2.44 -13.90
N LYS A 54 -3.45 1.89 -13.76
CA LYS A 54 -3.17 0.50 -14.10
C LYS A 54 -3.97 -0.49 -13.26
N VAL A 55 -4.14 -0.23 -11.96
CA VAL A 55 -4.95 -1.10 -11.08
C VAL A 55 -6.42 -1.13 -11.51
N VAL A 56 -6.94 0.01 -11.99
CA VAL A 56 -8.33 0.08 -12.47
C VAL A 56 -8.47 -0.63 -13.83
N LEU A 57 -7.55 -0.40 -14.77
CA LEU A 57 -7.59 -1.02 -16.10
C LEU A 57 -7.27 -2.52 -16.09
N GLN A 58 -6.41 -2.95 -15.16
CA GLN A 58 -5.97 -4.33 -15.01
C GLN A 58 -6.10 -4.74 -13.53
N PRO A 59 -7.33 -5.04 -13.07
CA PRO A 59 -7.56 -5.41 -11.68
C PRO A 59 -6.73 -6.64 -11.29
N PRO A 60 -6.05 -6.62 -10.13
CA PRO A 60 -5.34 -7.79 -9.66
C PRO A 60 -6.32 -8.94 -9.48
N LYS A 61 -5.97 -10.13 -10.02
CA LYS A 61 -6.79 -11.34 -9.85
C LYS A 61 -7.00 -11.54 -8.35
N GLN A 62 -8.25 -11.45 -7.90
CA GLN A 62 -8.60 -11.76 -6.53
C GLN A 62 -8.09 -13.16 -6.21
N LYS A 63 -7.18 -13.28 -5.24
CA LYS A 63 -6.79 -14.59 -4.73
C LYS A 63 -8.06 -15.21 -4.16
N LYS A 64 -8.68 -16.15 -4.90
CA LYS A 64 -9.78 -16.96 -4.39
C LYS A 64 -9.30 -17.51 -3.05
N LYS A 65 -9.93 -17.10 -1.94
CA LYS A 65 -9.77 -17.83 -0.68
C LYS A 65 -10.08 -19.28 -1.04
N LYS A 66 -9.13 -20.20 -0.86
CA LYS A 66 -9.41 -21.64 -0.96
C LYS A 66 -10.53 -21.88 0.05
N GLY A 67 -11.76 -21.98 -0.43
CA GLY A 67 -12.90 -22.34 0.40
C GLY A 67 -12.51 -23.65 1.06
N LYS A 68 -12.62 -23.71 2.39
CA LYS A 68 -12.57 -25.01 3.08
C LYS A 68 -13.57 -25.89 2.34
N ALA A 69 -13.09 -26.99 1.75
CA ALA A 69 -13.95 -27.93 1.05
C ALA A 69 -15.06 -28.34 2.02
N GLN A 70 -16.26 -27.78 1.85
CA GLN A 70 -17.43 -28.30 2.53
C GLN A 70 -17.66 -29.67 1.92
N LYS A 71 -17.37 -30.72 2.71
CA LYS A 71 -17.66 -32.10 2.32
C LYS A 71 -19.13 -32.15 1.91
N ALA A 72 -19.39 -32.47 0.65
CA ALA A 72 -20.74 -32.69 0.16
C ALA A 72 -21.32 -33.87 0.96
N CYS A 73 -22.39 -33.61 1.72
CA CYS A 73 -23.22 -34.67 2.27
C CYS A 73 -24.41 -34.81 1.32
N SER A 74 -24.41 -35.86 0.51
CA SER A 74 -25.58 -36.27 -0.27
C SER A 74 -26.42 -37.20 0.58
N ILE A 75 -27.64 -36.78 0.91
CA ILE A 75 -28.66 -37.67 1.46
C ILE A 75 -29.28 -38.42 0.27
N LEU A 76 -29.21 -39.76 0.34
CA LEU A 76 -29.87 -40.72 -0.55
C LEU A 76 -31.36 -40.83 -0.20
#